data_AF-A0A7L0KEM8-F1
#
_entry.id   AF-A0A7L0KEM8-F1
#
_cell.length_a   1.000
_cell.length_b   1.000
_cell.length_c   1.000
_cell.angle_alpha   90.00
_cell.angle_beta   90.00
_cell.angle_gamma   90.00
#
_symmetry.space_group_name_H-M   'P 1'
#
loop_
_entity.id
_entity.type
_entity.pdbx_description
1 polymer ?
#
loop_
_entity_poly.entity_id
_entity_poly.type
_entity_poly.pdbx_seq_one_letter_code
_entity_poly.pdbx_strand_id
1 'polypeptide(L)'
;CPRAFSRRSYSKQRAAIEREYGQALQRLASQFMKRDWQRGRNDADDPRSVLTVWKGVIEGTTYAGQVRVTASESYRTLAAEAAKTARLSKERMLKKVRGESTFSGAGRGRWGRVPGLMSPSQSIEQLQKAQAELLETVKELDKAKKQFTHLQRSSEVAKDKAADVEARLRKSDRRIFHTKASLQKLSAKFSAQLAEYSRQLAGVQNEYVLTLASANAHLDHYYRVELPAVMQALDGDLYERLRDHLTTAGQAEVETSQATRDWFRGVSEAAVRVCREQDLLLFLQDHAAFTLAPEQRFQLAGIHEASLLQPEDGGASLEKEARRWATRVTRDGKNKAHSEEVLQRLEAEARRQQVPEAEAAAVERQVEELRETIRKAEVGPECARGGLEVCHPRGGRGDVESW
;
A
#
# COMPACT_ATOMS: atom_id res chain seq x y z
N CYS A 1 -10.24 23.77 -14.92
CA CYS A 1 -9.42 23.46 -13.74
C CYS A 1 -8.29 22.50 -14.14
N PRO A 2 -7.03 22.97 -14.28
CA PRO A 2 -5.87 22.17 -14.71
C PRO A 2 -5.64 20.91 -13.86
N ARG A 3 -5.98 20.96 -12.57
CA ARG A 3 -5.84 19.85 -11.61
C ARG A 3 -6.73 18.64 -11.93
N ALA A 4 -7.93 18.85 -12.50
CA ALA A 4 -8.79 17.73 -12.91
C ALA A 4 -8.26 17.02 -14.17
N PHE A 5 -7.59 17.76 -15.06
CA PHE A 5 -6.98 17.23 -16.26
C PHE A 5 -5.75 16.37 -15.93
N SER A 6 -4.93 16.82 -14.97
CA SER A 6 -3.81 16.06 -14.43
C SER A 6 -4.24 14.73 -13.79
N ARG A 7 -5.24 14.74 -12.89
CA ARG A 7 -5.77 13.51 -12.25
C ARG A 7 -6.27 12.47 -13.24
N ARG A 8 -7.03 12.90 -14.25
CA ARG A 8 -7.51 12.03 -15.32
C ARG A 8 -6.34 11.40 -16.09
N SER A 9 -5.37 12.21 -16.50
CA SER A 9 -4.22 11.75 -17.27
C SER A 9 -3.41 10.72 -16.49
N TYR A 10 -3.12 11.04 -15.23
CA TYR A 10 -2.42 10.13 -14.32
C TYR A 10 -3.16 8.80 -14.15
N SER A 11 -4.45 8.84 -13.80
CA SER A 11 -5.26 7.62 -13.59
C SER A 11 -5.31 6.75 -14.85
N LYS A 12 -5.40 7.36 -16.03
CA LYS A 12 -5.38 6.65 -17.31
C LYS A 12 -4.04 5.98 -17.58
N GLN A 13 -2.92 6.67 -17.31
CA GLN A 13 -1.58 6.10 -17.46
C GLN A 13 -1.33 4.97 -16.45
N ARG A 14 -1.71 5.17 -15.18
CA ARG A 14 -1.63 4.14 -14.14
C ARG A 14 -2.41 2.88 -14.52
N ALA A 15 -3.63 3.04 -15.02
CA ALA A 15 -4.45 1.92 -15.51
C ALA A 15 -3.76 1.14 -16.65
N ALA A 16 -3.13 1.84 -17.61
CA ALA A 16 -2.42 1.18 -18.70
C ALA A 16 -1.24 0.34 -18.18
N ILE A 17 -0.42 0.93 -17.31
CA ILE A 17 0.76 0.26 -16.72
C ILE A 17 0.36 -0.99 -15.93
N GLU A 18 -0.64 -0.89 -15.04
CA GLU A 18 -1.09 -2.05 -14.24
C GLU A 18 -1.63 -3.17 -15.12
N ARG A 19 -2.35 -2.83 -16.20
CA ARG A 19 -2.88 -3.81 -17.13
C ARG A 19 -1.76 -4.51 -17.91
N GLU A 20 -0.80 -3.76 -18.44
CA GLU A 20 0.32 -4.30 -19.19
C GLU A 20 1.20 -5.21 -18.32
N TYR A 21 1.52 -4.75 -17.10
CA TYR A 21 2.30 -5.54 -16.16
C TYR A 21 1.56 -6.80 -15.70
N GLY A 22 0.27 -6.68 -15.35
CA GLY A 22 -0.56 -7.83 -14.96
C GLY A 22 -0.66 -8.89 -16.08
N GLN A 23 -0.85 -8.46 -17.32
CA GLN A 23 -0.84 -9.36 -18.47
C GLN A 23 0.54 -9.99 -18.73
N ALA A 24 1.63 -9.25 -18.53
CA ALA A 24 2.99 -9.80 -18.67
C ALA A 24 3.24 -10.93 -17.65
N LEU A 25 2.81 -10.75 -16.39
CA LEU A 25 2.89 -11.78 -15.36
C LEU A 25 2.07 -13.03 -15.73
N GLN A 26 0.84 -12.85 -16.21
CA GLN A 26 0.00 -13.98 -16.65
C GLN A 26 0.61 -14.74 -17.83
N ARG A 27 1.18 -14.03 -18.82
CA ARG A 27 1.88 -14.66 -19.95
C ARG A 27 3.10 -15.46 -19.50
N LEU A 28 3.90 -14.90 -18.58
CA LEU A 28 5.05 -15.58 -18.00
C LEU A 28 4.61 -16.88 -17.33
N ALA A 29 3.66 -16.81 -16.39
CA ALA A 29 3.22 -17.98 -15.65
C ALA A 29 2.59 -19.06 -16.57
N SER A 30 1.83 -18.64 -17.59
CA SER A 30 1.23 -19.55 -18.56
C SER A 30 2.25 -20.38 -19.35
N GLN A 31 3.45 -19.87 -19.59
CA GLN A 31 4.53 -20.62 -20.27
C GLN A 31 5.03 -21.78 -19.41
N PHE A 32 5.05 -21.61 -18.09
CA PHE A 32 5.54 -22.61 -17.15
C PHE A 32 4.45 -23.56 -16.64
N MET A 33 3.17 -23.18 -16.72
CA MET A 33 2.03 -24.05 -16.41
C MET A 33 1.76 -25.11 -17.48
N LYS A 34 1.99 -24.77 -18.76
CA LYS A 34 1.77 -25.70 -19.90
C LYS A 34 2.86 -26.76 -20.04
N ARG A 35 3.99 -26.59 -19.37
CA ARG A 35 5.09 -27.56 -19.39
C ARG A 35 4.78 -28.59 -18.31
N ASP A 36 4.16 -29.70 -18.69
CA ASP A 36 3.80 -30.78 -17.77
C ASP A 36 5.02 -31.25 -16.97
N TRP A 37 5.03 -30.97 -15.66
CA TRP A 37 6.05 -31.43 -14.71
C TRP A 37 5.62 -32.74 -14.03
N GLN A 38 5.14 -33.70 -14.82
CA GLN A 38 4.59 -34.95 -14.29
C GLN A 38 5.72 -35.91 -13.87
N ARG A 39 6.20 -35.77 -12.64
CA ARG A 39 6.41 -36.95 -11.78
C ARG A 39 5.06 -37.37 -11.20
N GLY A 40 4.97 -38.64 -10.82
CA GLY A 40 3.76 -39.40 -10.46
C GLY A 40 2.58 -38.61 -9.88
N ARG A 41 1.37 -39.07 -10.26
CA ARG A 41 0.07 -38.45 -9.97
C ARG A 41 -0.21 -38.22 -8.47
N ASN A 42 0.60 -38.76 -7.54
CA ASN A 42 0.37 -38.65 -6.10
C ASN A 42 1.29 -37.63 -5.39
N ASP A 43 2.39 -37.16 -6.01
CA ASP A 43 3.29 -36.15 -5.43
C ASP A 43 2.66 -34.73 -5.37
N ALA A 44 1.54 -34.53 -6.06
CA ALA A 44 1.01 -33.21 -6.42
C ALA A 44 0.27 -32.46 -5.31
N ASP A 45 -0.04 -33.11 -4.18
CA ASP A 45 -0.83 -32.53 -3.09
C ASP A 45 -0.09 -32.42 -1.75
N ASP A 46 1.16 -32.91 -1.63
CA ASP A 46 1.94 -32.70 -0.40
C ASP A 46 2.45 -31.23 -0.36
N PRO A 47 2.05 -30.41 0.63
CA PRO A 47 2.47 -29.02 0.74
C PRO A 47 3.98 -28.84 1.02
N ARG A 48 4.72 -29.92 1.31
CA ARG A 48 6.17 -29.93 1.54
C ARG A 48 6.98 -30.34 0.31
N SER A 49 6.33 -30.82 -0.75
CA SER A 49 6.99 -31.19 -2.00
C SER A 49 7.55 -29.95 -2.70
N VAL A 50 8.78 -30.06 -3.21
CA VAL A 50 9.41 -29.02 -4.04
C VAL A 50 8.50 -28.61 -5.20
N LEU A 51 7.83 -29.59 -5.82
CA LEU A 51 6.95 -29.37 -6.97
C LEU A 51 5.71 -28.55 -6.58
N THR A 52 5.10 -28.86 -5.44
CA THR A 52 3.93 -28.13 -4.92
C THR A 52 4.29 -26.69 -4.59
N VAL A 53 5.43 -26.46 -3.93
CA VAL A 53 5.91 -25.10 -3.62
C VAL A 53 6.21 -24.32 -4.90
N TRP A 54 6.90 -24.93 -5.87
CA TRP A 54 7.18 -24.30 -7.17
C TRP A 54 5.91 -23.98 -7.96
N LYS A 55 4.94 -24.90 -7.97
CA LYS A 55 3.61 -24.67 -8.55
C LYS A 55 2.92 -23.47 -7.88
N GLY A 56 2.99 -23.38 -6.55
CA GLY A 56 2.48 -22.24 -5.78
C GLY A 56 3.12 -20.89 -6.16
N VAL A 57 4.40 -20.87 -6.53
CA VAL A 57 5.08 -19.67 -7.09
C VAL A 57 4.47 -19.26 -8.43
N ILE A 58 4.27 -20.22 -9.35
CA ILE A 58 3.72 -19.96 -10.68
C ILE A 58 2.25 -19.52 -10.60
N GLU A 59 1.45 -20.21 -9.78
CA GLU A 59 0.06 -19.84 -9.50
C GLU A 59 -0.03 -18.47 -8.84
N GLY A 60 0.85 -18.17 -7.88
CA GLY A 60 0.96 -16.84 -7.27
C GLY A 60 1.30 -15.73 -8.25
N THR A 61 2.16 -16.03 -9.23
CA THR A 61 2.49 -15.10 -10.30
C THR A 61 1.28 -14.85 -11.21
N THR A 62 0.49 -15.89 -11.51
CA THR A 62 -0.77 -15.75 -12.26
C THR A 62 -1.78 -14.91 -11.49
N TYR A 63 -1.93 -15.20 -10.19
CA TYR A 63 -2.84 -14.49 -9.29
C TYR A 63 -2.46 -13.02 -9.15
N ALA A 64 -1.18 -12.71 -8.89
CA ALA A 64 -0.69 -11.33 -8.84
C ALA A 64 -0.95 -10.57 -10.15
N GLY A 65 -0.79 -11.24 -11.29
CA GLY A 65 -1.15 -10.69 -12.59
C GLY A 65 -2.65 -10.36 -12.70
N GLN A 66 -3.52 -11.28 -12.24
CA GLN A 66 -4.96 -11.08 -12.25
C GLN A 66 -5.40 -9.91 -11.37
N VAL A 67 -4.88 -9.83 -10.14
CA VAL A 67 -5.18 -8.75 -9.20
C VAL A 67 -4.80 -7.38 -9.79
N ARG A 68 -3.64 -7.28 -10.45
CA ARG A 68 -3.22 -6.04 -11.12
C ARG A 68 -4.09 -5.66 -12.31
N VAL A 69 -4.54 -6.65 -13.10
CA VAL A 69 -5.52 -6.40 -14.17
C VAL A 69 -6.84 -5.87 -13.58
N THR A 70 -7.32 -6.42 -12.48
CA THR A 70 -8.51 -5.89 -11.78
C THR A 70 -8.28 -4.47 -11.26
N ALA A 71 -7.14 -4.20 -10.62
CA ALA A 71 -6.79 -2.85 -10.16
C ALA A 71 -6.72 -1.82 -11.31
N SER A 72 -6.31 -2.25 -12.50
CA SER A 72 -6.32 -1.40 -13.70
C SER A 72 -7.73 -0.89 -14.04
N GLU A 73 -8.77 -1.69 -13.76
CA GLU A 73 -10.16 -1.31 -14.00
C GLU A 73 -10.61 -0.23 -13.01
N SER A 74 -10.20 -0.34 -11.74
CA SER A 74 -10.41 0.70 -10.72
C SER A 74 -9.74 2.03 -11.10
N TYR A 75 -8.50 2.02 -11.60
CA TYR A 75 -7.88 3.25 -12.10
C TYR A 75 -8.56 3.80 -13.35
N ARG A 76 -9.13 2.93 -14.20
CA ARG A 76 -9.91 3.34 -15.38
C ARG A 76 -11.23 4.00 -15.00
N THR A 77 -11.95 3.48 -14.00
CA THR A 77 -13.17 4.11 -13.49
C THR A 77 -12.86 5.47 -12.87
N LEU A 78 -11.76 5.59 -12.10
CA LEU A 78 -11.28 6.87 -11.57
C LEU A 78 -10.99 7.90 -12.67
N ALA A 79 -10.37 7.48 -13.78
CA ALA A 79 -10.14 8.35 -14.93
C ALA A 79 -11.45 8.82 -15.59
N ALA A 80 -12.45 7.92 -15.66
CA ALA A 80 -13.77 8.24 -16.21
C ALA A 80 -14.54 9.22 -15.32
N GLU A 81 -14.53 9.04 -14.00
CA GLU A 81 -15.19 9.94 -13.05
C GLU A 81 -14.55 11.33 -13.02
N ALA A 82 -13.20 11.40 -13.11
CA ALA A 82 -12.51 12.68 -13.27
C ALA A 82 -12.91 13.41 -14.56
N ALA A 83 -13.10 12.66 -15.67
CA ALA A 83 -13.57 13.22 -16.94
C ALA A 83 -15.01 13.73 -16.85
N LYS A 84 -15.93 12.96 -16.24
CA LYS A 84 -17.33 13.36 -16.02
C LYS A 84 -17.41 14.65 -15.20
N THR A 85 -16.65 14.72 -14.11
CA THR A 85 -16.60 15.91 -13.24
C THR A 85 -16.12 17.15 -14.00
N ALA A 86 -15.07 17.02 -14.83
CA ALA A 86 -14.58 18.12 -15.65
C ALA A 86 -15.62 18.58 -16.70
N ARG A 87 -16.36 17.63 -17.29
CA ARG A 87 -17.38 17.91 -18.30
C ARG A 87 -18.60 18.63 -17.69
N LEU A 88 -19.10 18.15 -16.55
CA LEU A 88 -20.19 18.79 -15.81
C LEU A 88 -19.83 20.20 -15.35
N SER A 89 -18.59 20.42 -14.90
CA SER A 89 -18.09 21.76 -14.58
C SER A 89 -18.10 22.68 -15.80
N LYS A 90 -17.65 22.20 -16.97
CA LYS A 90 -17.65 22.97 -18.22
C LYS A 90 -19.06 23.29 -18.72
N GLU A 91 -19.99 22.33 -18.66
CA GLU A 91 -21.39 22.54 -19.07
C GLU A 91 -22.12 23.55 -18.17
N ARG A 92 -21.85 23.54 -16.86
CA ARG A 92 -22.40 24.53 -15.92
C ARG A 92 -21.92 25.96 -16.23
N MET A 93 -20.66 26.13 -16.66
CA MET A 93 -20.17 27.43 -17.14
C MET A 93 -20.87 27.84 -18.45
N LEU A 94 -21.01 26.92 -19.41
CA LEU A 94 -21.58 27.21 -20.74
C LEU A 94 -23.09 27.51 -20.72
N LYS A 95 -23.87 26.88 -19.83
CA LYS A 95 -25.32 27.13 -19.71
C LYS A 95 -25.63 28.54 -19.21
N LYS A 96 -24.72 29.20 -18.50
CA LYS A 96 -24.91 30.59 -18.06
C LYS A 96 -24.54 31.61 -19.15
N VAL A 97 -23.46 31.37 -19.90
CA VAL A 97 -23.10 32.19 -21.09
C VAL A 97 -24.23 32.19 -22.14
N ARG A 98 -24.95 31.08 -22.30
CA ARG A 98 -26.12 31.03 -23.20
C ARG A 98 -27.42 31.53 -22.57
N GLY A 99 -27.54 31.47 -21.24
CA GLY A 99 -28.71 31.95 -20.49
C GLY A 99 -28.86 33.48 -20.51
N GLU A 100 -27.79 34.21 -20.83
CA GLU A 100 -27.82 35.65 -21.07
C GLU A 100 -28.10 36.02 -22.55
N SER A 101 -28.12 35.05 -23.47
CA SER A 101 -28.34 35.31 -24.91
C SER A 101 -29.70 34.89 -25.46
N THR A 102 -30.64 34.39 -24.64
CA THR A 102 -31.98 34.03 -25.14
C THR A 102 -33.07 34.35 -24.11
N PHE A 103 -33.48 35.61 -24.06
CA PHE A 103 -34.89 35.92 -23.83
C PHE A 103 -35.61 35.98 -25.18
N SER A 104 -36.08 34.83 -25.64
CA SER A 104 -37.36 34.65 -26.35
C SER A 104 -37.48 33.18 -26.76
N GLY A 105 -38.66 32.59 -26.58
CA GLY A 105 -38.99 31.29 -27.17
C GLY A 105 -39.12 30.15 -26.18
N ALA A 106 -40.37 29.93 -25.78
CA ALA A 106 -40.94 28.75 -25.13
C ALA A 106 -40.27 27.39 -25.41
N GLY A 107 -40.23 26.55 -24.36
CA GLY A 107 -40.54 25.13 -24.52
C GLY A 107 -39.47 24.12 -24.07
N ARG A 108 -39.85 23.37 -23.02
CA ARG A 108 -39.47 21.98 -22.70
C ARG A 108 -38.03 21.68 -22.24
N GLY A 109 -37.97 21.08 -21.04
CA GLY A 109 -36.83 20.29 -20.58
C GLY A 109 -36.50 20.50 -19.11
N ARG A 110 -37.35 19.98 -18.22
CA ARG A 110 -37.07 19.88 -16.78
C ARG A 110 -35.94 18.87 -16.57
N TRP A 111 -34.69 19.32 -16.63
CA TRP A 111 -33.54 18.57 -16.14
C TRP A 111 -33.29 18.97 -14.69
N GLY A 112 -33.33 17.97 -13.81
CA GLY A 112 -33.26 18.13 -12.36
C GLY A 112 -32.14 19.04 -11.92
N ARG A 113 -32.52 20.07 -11.15
CA ARG A 113 -31.61 20.91 -10.38
C ARG A 113 -31.04 20.01 -9.27
N VAL A 114 -29.78 19.64 -9.33
CA VAL A 114 -29.10 18.98 -8.20
C VAL A 114 -29.07 20.00 -7.05
N PRO A 115 -29.68 19.72 -5.89
CA PRO A 115 -29.70 20.66 -4.78
C PRO A 115 -28.28 20.89 -4.25
N GLY A 116 -27.89 22.15 -4.03
CA GLY A 116 -26.75 22.49 -3.17
C GLY A 116 -25.45 22.97 -3.84
N LEU A 117 -25.26 22.86 -5.17
CA LEU A 117 -24.06 23.42 -5.82
C LEU A 117 -24.36 24.72 -6.57
N MET A 118 -23.82 25.83 -6.05
CA MET A 118 -23.77 27.09 -6.78
C MET A 118 -22.74 26.99 -7.93
N SER A 119 -23.03 27.62 -9.07
CA SER A 119 -22.03 27.74 -10.14
C SER A 119 -21.01 28.83 -9.79
N PRO A 120 -19.75 28.74 -10.27
CA PRO A 120 -18.73 29.77 -10.03
C PRO A 120 -19.22 31.18 -10.40
N SER A 121 -19.99 31.30 -11.47
CA SER A 121 -20.61 32.55 -11.90
C SER A 121 -21.68 33.07 -10.92
N GLN A 122 -22.47 32.18 -10.30
CA GLN A 122 -23.44 32.57 -9.26
C GLN A 122 -22.75 33.00 -7.97
N SER A 123 -21.67 32.33 -7.57
CA SER A 123 -20.88 32.72 -6.39
C SER A 123 -20.21 34.09 -6.62
N ILE A 124 -19.72 34.36 -7.83
CA ILE A 124 -19.18 35.67 -8.20
C ILE A 124 -20.26 36.75 -8.15
N GLU A 125 -21.46 36.50 -8.70
CA GLU A 125 -22.58 37.44 -8.64
C GLU A 125 -23.02 37.75 -7.20
N GLN A 126 -23.11 36.73 -6.34
CA GLN A 126 -23.42 36.94 -4.92
C GLN A 126 -22.33 37.75 -4.21
N LEU A 127 -21.05 37.46 -4.49
CA LEU A 127 -19.94 38.23 -3.93
C LEU A 127 -19.98 39.69 -4.38
N GLN A 128 -20.23 39.93 -5.67
CA GLN A 128 -20.35 41.28 -6.22
C GLN A 128 -21.51 42.05 -5.58
N LYS A 129 -22.65 41.37 -5.35
CA LYS A 129 -23.79 41.97 -4.68
C LYS A 129 -23.45 42.36 -3.23
N ALA A 130 -22.90 41.44 -2.44
CA ALA A 130 -22.49 41.72 -1.06
C ALA A 130 -21.45 42.85 -0.98
N GLN A 131 -20.47 42.87 -1.90
CA GLN A 131 -19.48 43.96 -2.00
C GLN A 131 -20.12 45.30 -2.36
N ALA A 132 -21.14 45.32 -3.23
CA ALA A 132 -21.85 46.54 -3.58
C ALA A 132 -22.65 47.09 -2.38
N GLU A 133 -23.32 46.23 -1.62
CA GLU A 133 -24.06 46.61 -0.40
C GLU A 133 -23.11 47.16 0.68
N LEU A 134 -21.96 46.50 0.89
CA LEU A 134 -20.92 46.99 1.80
C LEU A 134 -20.38 48.36 1.36
N LEU A 135 -20.13 48.54 0.06
CA LEU A 135 -19.64 49.80 -0.50
C LEU A 135 -20.62 50.95 -0.23
N GLU A 136 -21.93 50.74 -0.36
CA GLU A 136 -22.93 51.75 -0.02
C GLU A 136 -22.87 52.13 1.47
N THR A 137 -22.71 51.17 2.38
CA THR A 137 -22.57 51.49 3.81
C THR A 137 -21.32 52.32 4.13
N VAL A 138 -20.20 52.04 3.45
CA VAL A 138 -18.96 52.81 3.61
C VAL A 138 -19.10 54.22 3.01
N LYS A 139 -19.86 54.37 1.91
CA LYS A 139 -20.16 55.69 1.34
C LYS A 139 -20.96 56.57 2.30
N GLU A 140 -21.96 56.01 2.99
CA GLU A 140 -22.73 56.76 4.00
C GLU A 140 -21.85 57.19 5.19
N LEU A 141 -20.94 56.31 5.64
CA LEU A 141 -19.95 56.66 6.67
C LEU A 141 -19.06 57.82 6.23
N ASP A 142 -18.57 57.82 4.98
CA ASP A 142 -17.73 58.89 4.46
C ASP A 142 -18.48 60.23 4.37
N LYS A 143 -19.78 60.20 4.02
CA LYS A 143 -20.64 61.40 4.06
C LYS A 143 -20.76 61.98 5.47
N ALA A 144 -21.11 61.14 6.46
CA ALA A 144 -21.24 61.57 7.85
C ALA A 144 -19.92 62.12 8.42
N LYS A 145 -18.79 61.47 8.11
CA LYS A 145 -17.44 61.94 8.47
C LYS A 145 -17.12 63.31 7.87
N LYS A 146 -17.46 63.53 6.59
CA LYS A 146 -17.26 64.83 5.92
C LYS A 146 -18.07 65.94 6.57
N GLN A 147 -19.34 65.68 6.91
CA GLN A 147 -20.19 66.64 7.60
C GLN A 147 -19.66 67.00 8.99
N PHE A 148 -19.29 65.99 9.79
CA PHE A 148 -18.70 66.20 11.12
C PHE A 148 -17.41 67.04 11.04
N THR A 149 -16.46 66.66 10.17
CA THR A 149 -15.18 67.37 10.03
C THR A 149 -15.34 68.81 9.51
N HIS A 150 -16.30 69.06 8.63
CA HIS A 150 -16.61 70.42 8.17
C HIS A 150 -17.19 71.28 9.29
N LEU A 151 -18.19 70.77 10.01
CA LEU A 151 -18.82 71.52 11.10
C LEU A 151 -17.86 71.74 12.28
N GLN A 152 -16.99 70.78 12.57
CA GLN A 152 -15.95 70.91 13.58
C GLN A 152 -15.00 72.07 13.26
N ARG A 153 -14.46 72.14 12.03
CA ARG A 153 -13.55 73.22 11.61
C ARG A 153 -14.21 74.59 11.65
N SER A 154 -15.47 74.69 11.19
CA SER A 154 -16.20 75.96 11.26
C SER A 154 -16.50 76.41 12.70
N SER A 155 -16.76 75.46 13.60
CA SER A 155 -16.90 75.72 15.04
C SER A 155 -15.59 76.22 15.65
N GLU A 156 -14.44 75.62 15.31
CA GLU A 156 -13.11 76.06 15.77
C GLU A 156 -12.80 77.50 15.33
N VAL A 157 -13.01 77.81 14.06
CA VAL A 157 -12.85 79.19 13.54
C VAL A 157 -13.79 80.18 14.23
N ALA A 158 -15.01 79.76 14.57
CA ALA A 158 -15.95 80.60 15.32
C ALA A 158 -15.50 80.82 16.78
N LYS A 159 -14.91 79.80 17.42
CA LYS A 159 -14.33 79.89 18.77
C LYS A 159 -13.15 80.85 18.81
N ASP A 160 -12.25 80.79 17.82
CA ASP A 160 -11.11 81.72 17.72
C ASP A 160 -11.58 83.18 17.57
N LYS A 161 -12.60 83.41 16.73
CA LYS A 161 -13.22 84.75 16.59
C LYS A 161 -13.87 85.23 17.87
N ALA A 162 -14.58 84.36 18.58
CA ALA A 162 -15.20 84.69 19.86
C ALA A 162 -14.15 85.03 20.92
N ALA A 163 -13.07 84.26 20.99
CA ALA A 163 -11.96 84.47 21.92
C ALA A 163 -11.23 85.81 21.68
N ASP A 164 -11.02 86.20 20.42
CA ASP A 164 -10.45 87.51 20.06
C ASP A 164 -11.36 88.66 20.54
N VAL A 165 -12.68 88.55 20.32
CA VAL A 165 -13.65 89.57 20.78
C VAL A 165 -13.70 89.64 22.32
N GLU A 166 -13.70 88.50 23.01
CA GLU A 166 -13.64 88.45 24.47
C GLU A 166 -12.34 89.03 25.03
N ALA A 167 -11.19 88.75 24.40
CA ALA A 167 -9.90 89.28 24.81
C ALA A 167 -9.87 90.82 24.70
N ARG A 168 -10.42 91.38 23.62
CA ARG A 168 -10.58 92.83 23.43
C ARG A 168 -11.53 93.45 24.46
N LEU A 169 -12.61 92.76 24.80
CA LEU A 169 -13.56 93.19 25.83
C LEU A 169 -12.92 93.21 27.23
N ARG A 170 -12.16 92.17 27.59
CA ARG A 170 -11.43 92.07 28.87
C ARG A 170 -10.36 93.15 29.03
N LYS A 171 -9.62 93.45 27.97
CA LYS A 171 -8.61 94.52 27.95
C LYS A 171 -9.22 95.92 27.95
N SER A 172 -10.54 96.04 27.86
CA SER A 172 -11.26 97.30 27.69
C SER A 172 -10.69 98.14 26.53
N ASP A 173 -10.29 97.47 25.44
CA ASP A 173 -9.63 98.10 24.30
C ASP A 173 -10.57 99.12 23.64
N ARG A 174 -10.37 100.39 23.97
CA ARG A 174 -11.07 101.55 23.38
C ARG A 174 -10.40 101.92 22.06
N ARG A 175 -10.42 101.03 21.06
CA ARG A 175 -10.15 101.47 19.68
C ARG A 175 -11.25 102.43 19.24
N ILE A 176 -10.85 103.47 18.52
CA ILE A 176 -11.56 104.73 18.22
C ILE A 176 -12.96 104.55 17.57
N PHE A 177 -13.38 103.33 17.22
CA PHE A 177 -14.67 103.04 16.57
C PHE A 177 -15.54 101.94 17.22
N HIS A 178 -15.19 101.41 18.40
CA HIS A 178 -16.01 100.41 19.10
C HIS A 178 -16.27 100.82 20.55
N THR A 179 -17.54 101.04 20.88
CA THR A 179 -17.97 101.29 22.26
C THR A 179 -18.04 99.97 23.04
N LYS A 180 -17.91 100.02 24.37
CA LYS A 180 -18.05 98.83 25.24
C LYS A 180 -19.36 98.08 24.95
N ALA A 181 -20.44 98.81 24.70
CA ALA A 181 -21.74 98.26 24.32
C ALA A 181 -21.72 97.50 22.98
N SER A 182 -20.98 97.97 21.96
CA SER A 182 -20.88 97.28 20.68
C SER A 182 -20.09 95.98 20.78
N LEU A 183 -19.01 95.96 21.58
CA LEU A 183 -18.23 94.74 21.84
C LEU A 183 -19.03 93.72 22.66
N GLN A 184 -19.83 94.17 23.64
CA GLN A 184 -20.76 93.30 24.38
C GLN A 184 -21.82 92.68 23.45
N LYS A 185 -22.37 93.44 22.50
CA LYS A 185 -23.32 92.91 21.52
C LYS A 185 -22.69 91.90 20.57
N LEU A 186 -21.46 92.14 20.12
CA LEU A 186 -20.68 91.21 19.30
C LEU A 186 -20.33 89.93 20.08
N SER A 187 -19.88 90.05 21.32
CA SER A 187 -19.63 88.93 22.22
C SER A 187 -20.89 88.09 22.39
N ALA A 188 -22.04 88.70 22.72
CA ALA A 188 -23.31 87.99 22.85
C ALA A 188 -23.73 87.27 21.54
N LYS A 189 -23.50 87.89 20.37
CA LYS A 189 -23.75 87.27 19.06
C LYS A 189 -22.88 86.03 18.84
N PHE A 190 -21.58 86.12 19.12
CA PHE A 190 -20.68 84.98 19.00
C PHE A 190 -21.00 83.88 20.03
N SER A 191 -21.38 84.23 21.26
CA SER A 191 -21.85 83.26 22.26
C SER A 191 -23.09 82.50 21.79
N ALA A 192 -24.08 83.19 21.21
CA ALA A 192 -25.26 82.54 20.63
C ALA A 192 -24.90 81.64 19.43
N GLN A 193 -23.99 82.10 18.57
CA GLN A 193 -23.49 81.32 17.43
C GLN A 193 -22.72 80.06 17.89
N LEU A 194 -21.93 80.15 18.96
CA LEU A 194 -21.24 79.00 19.55
C LEU A 194 -22.20 78.00 20.19
N ALA A 195 -23.25 78.48 20.87
CA ALA A 195 -24.30 77.61 21.40
C ALA A 195 -24.99 76.82 20.27
N GLU A 196 -25.29 77.48 19.15
CA GLU A 196 -25.88 76.80 17.99
C GLU A 196 -24.92 75.80 17.34
N TYR A 197 -23.64 76.16 17.14
CA TYR A 197 -22.64 75.20 16.66
C TYR A 197 -22.48 74.01 17.62
N SER A 198 -22.52 74.23 18.94
CA SER A 198 -22.40 73.13 19.91
C SER A 198 -23.56 72.14 19.79
N ARG A 199 -24.78 72.65 19.59
CA ARG A 199 -25.99 71.84 19.38
C ARG A 199 -25.91 71.05 18.08
N GLN A 200 -25.52 71.70 16.99
CA GLN A 200 -25.38 71.05 15.68
C GLN A 200 -24.24 70.02 15.68
N LEU A 201 -23.12 70.33 16.32
CA LEU A 201 -21.95 69.44 16.43
C LEU A 201 -22.30 68.16 17.17
N ALA A 202 -23.06 68.25 18.28
CA ALA A 202 -23.54 67.08 18.99
C ALA A 202 -24.42 66.18 18.10
N GLY A 203 -25.28 66.78 17.28
CA GLY A 203 -26.11 66.05 16.31
C GLY A 203 -25.28 65.28 15.27
N VAL A 204 -24.38 65.97 14.56
CA VAL A 204 -23.54 65.32 13.52
C VAL A 204 -22.51 64.36 14.11
N GLN A 205 -22.04 64.60 15.34
CA GLN A 205 -21.16 63.66 16.03
C GLN A 205 -21.89 62.36 16.36
N ASN A 206 -23.12 62.44 16.86
CA ASN A 206 -23.94 61.27 17.13
C ASN A 206 -24.22 60.51 15.82
N GLU A 207 -24.57 61.21 14.74
CA GLU A 207 -24.79 60.58 13.42
C GLU A 207 -23.52 59.88 12.90
N TYR A 208 -22.36 60.53 13.02
CA TYR A 208 -21.09 59.92 12.63
C TYR A 208 -20.77 58.68 13.47
N VAL A 209 -20.96 58.72 14.79
CA VAL A 209 -20.70 57.56 15.66
C VAL A 209 -21.66 56.40 15.36
N LEU A 210 -22.94 56.68 15.14
CA LEU A 210 -23.94 55.65 14.80
C LEU A 210 -23.65 55.02 13.44
N THR A 211 -23.36 55.82 12.42
CA THR A 211 -23.00 55.32 11.08
C THR A 211 -21.69 54.53 11.11
N LEU A 212 -20.70 54.96 11.91
CA LEU A 212 -19.45 54.23 12.12
C LEU A 212 -19.70 52.86 12.78
N ALA A 213 -20.53 52.82 13.83
CA ALA A 213 -20.89 51.56 14.48
C ALA A 213 -21.61 50.61 13.51
N SER A 214 -22.55 51.12 12.71
CA SER A 214 -23.25 50.35 11.69
C SER A 214 -22.31 49.81 10.61
N ALA A 215 -21.41 50.65 10.09
CA ALA A 215 -20.45 50.25 9.06
C ALA A 215 -19.47 49.19 9.59
N ASN A 216 -19.00 49.34 10.83
CA ASN A 216 -18.13 48.35 11.48
C ASN A 216 -18.86 47.00 11.67
N ALA A 217 -20.14 47.02 12.06
CA ALA A 217 -20.93 45.80 12.18
C ALA A 217 -21.13 45.10 10.82
N HIS A 218 -21.36 45.86 9.75
CA HIS A 218 -21.48 45.30 8.40
C HIS A 218 -20.15 44.72 7.90
N LEU A 219 -19.03 45.40 8.15
CA LEU A 219 -17.69 44.89 7.84
C LEU A 219 -17.41 43.57 8.56
N ASP A 220 -17.70 43.50 9.86
CA ASP A 220 -17.50 42.28 10.64
C ASP A 220 -18.37 41.13 10.09
N HIS A 221 -19.63 41.41 9.76
CA HIS A 221 -20.53 40.43 9.14
C HIS A 221 -20.02 39.94 7.77
N TYR A 222 -19.58 40.85 6.90
CA TYR A 222 -19.05 40.53 5.58
C TYR A 222 -17.87 39.56 5.68
N TYR A 223 -16.89 39.86 6.53
CA TYR A 223 -15.67 39.05 6.66
C TYR A 223 -15.86 37.74 7.42
N ARG A 224 -16.77 37.71 8.42
CA ARG A 224 -16.97 36.50 9.25
C ARG A 224 -18.06 35.58 8.73
N VAL A 225 -19.01 36.08 7.94
CA VAL A 225 -20.20 35.31 7.53
C VAL A 225 -20.31 35.24 6.02
N GLU A 226 -20.46 36.36 5.31
CA GLU A 226 -20.80 36.35 3.89
C GLU A 226 -19.66 35.82 3.02
N LEU A 227 -18.44 36.32 3.21
CA LEU A 227 -17.28 35.91 2.43
C LEU A 227 -16.96 34.42 2.64
N PRO A 228 -16.88 33.88 3.88
CA PRO A 228 -16.74 32.45 4.10
C PRO A 228 -17.87 31.62 3.49
N ALA A 229 -19.12 32.07 3.59
CA ALA A 229 -20.26 31.34 3.02
C ALA A 229 -20.20 31.26 1.49
N VAL A 230 -19.84 32.34 0.80
CA VAL A 230 -19.66 32.36 -0.66
C VAL A 230 -18.48 31.47 -1.08
N MET A 231 -17.38 31.50 -0.33
CA MET A 231 -16.23 30.61 -0.57
C MET A 231 -16.61 29.13 -0.41
N GLN A 232 -17.35 28.79 0.66
CA GLN A 232 -17.82 27.42 0.89
C GLN A 232 -18.78 26.96 -0.22
N ALA A 233 -19.69 27.83 -0.67
CA ALA A 233 -20.60 27.54 -1.77
C ALA A 233 -19.86 27.37 -3.12
N LEU A 234 -18.75 28.10 -3.33
CA LEU A 234 -17.89 27.97 -4.49
C LEU A 234 -17.14 26.63 -4.51
N ASP A 235 -16.62 26.22 -3.34
CA ASP A 235 -15.93 24.94 -3.18
C ASP A 235 -16.87 23.76 -3.38
N GLY A 236 -18.12 23.86 -2.90
CA GLY A 236 -19.13 22.82 -3.03
C GLY A 236 -18.64 21.46 -2.54
N ASP A 237 -18.80 20.43 -3.37
CA ASP A 237 -18.40 19.04 -3.08
C ASP A 237 -17.00 18.70 -3.62
N LEU A 238 -16.20 19.71 -3.99
CA LEU A 238 -14.88 19.49 -4.60
C LEU A 238 -13.95 18.67 -3.69
N TYR A 239 -13.88 19.02 -2.41
CA TYR A 239 -12.99 18.35 -1.46
C TYR A 239 -13.45 16.94 -1.13
N GLU A 240 -14.76 16.68 -1.08
CA GLU A 240 -15.30 15.32 -0.92
C GLU A 240 -14.93 14.46 -2.12
N ARG A 241 -15.17 14.94 -3.35
CA ARG A 241 -14.79 14.22 -4.57
C ARG A 241 -13.28 14.00 -4.71
N LEU A 242 -12.47 14.94 -4.24
CA LEU A 242 -11.01 14.79 -4.20
C LEU A 242 -10.61 13.69 -3.21
N ARG A 243 -11.20 13.69 -2.02
CA ARG A 243 -10.99 12.68 -0.99
C ARG A 243 -11.39 11.31 -1.49
N ASP A 244 -12.59 11.14 -2.03
CA ASP A 244 -13.07 9.86 -2.55
C ASP A 244 -12.16 9.31 -3.64
N HIS A 245 -11.71 10.17 -4.56
CA HIS A 245 -10.77 9.78 -5.62
C HIS A 245 -9.43 9.30 -5.06
N LEU A 246 -8.84 10.05 -4.11
CA LEU A 246 -7.56 9.70 -3.50
C LEU A 246 -7.67 8.44 -2.63
N THR A 247 -8.73 8.31 -1.85
CA THR A 247 -9.02 7.13 -1.04
C THR A 247 -9.17 5.89 -1.91
N THR A 248 -9.97 5.97 -2.98
CA THR A 248 -10.16 4.82 -3.89
C THR A 248 -8.86 4.45 -4.61
N ALA A 249 -8.07 5.44 -5.04
CA ALA A 249 -6.77 5.19 -5.65
C ALA A 249 -5.80 4.51 -4.68
N GLY A 250 -5.74 4.99 -3.43
CA GLY A 250 -4.92 4.38 -2.38
C GLY A 250 -5.38 2.97 -2.03
N GLN A 251 -6.68 2.76 -1.90
CA GLN A 251 -7.27 1.46 -1.58
C GLN A 251 -6.97 0.41 -2.65
N ALA A 252 -7.07 0.77 -3.94
CA ALA A 252 -6.71 -0.12 -5.03
C ALA A 252 -5.24 -0.60 -4.94
N GLU A 253 -4.31 0.27 -4.54
CA GLU A 253 -2.90 -0.10 -4.35
C GLU A 253 -2.69 -1.01 -3.13
N VAL A 254 -3.33 -0.66 -2.01
CA VAL A 254 -3.25 -1.44 -0.77
C VAL A 254 -3.81 -2.84 -0.99
N GLU A 255 -4.98 -2.97 -1.60
CA GLU A 255 -5.61 -4.26 -1.91
C GLU A 255 -4.74 -5.11 -2.84
N THR A 256 -4.17 -4.50 -3.88
CA THR A 256 -3.27 -5.20 -4.83
C THR A 256 -2.02 -5.75 -4.14
N SER A 257 -1.39 -4.91 -3.31
CA SER A 257 -0.19 -5.27 -2.58
C SER A 257 -0.48 -6.33 -1.51
N GLN A 258 -1.60 -6.19 -0.81
CA GLN A 258 -2.02 -7.11 0.25
C GLN A 258 -2.31 -8.50 -0.29
N ALA A 259 -3.08 -8.59 -1.38
CA ALA A 259 -3.39 -9.87 -2.03
C ALA A 259 -2.13 -10.59 -2.50
N THR A 260 -1.18 -9.87 -3.11
CA THR A 260 0.10 -10.44 -3.55
C THR A 260 0.94 -10.90 -2.36
N ARG A 261 1.06 -10.06 -1.32
CA ARG A 261 1.81 -10.38 -0.10
C ARG A 261 1.27 -11.63 0.58
N ASP A 262 -0.05 -11.73 0.74
CA ASP A 262 -0.67 -12.83 1.47
C ASP A 262 -0.45 -14.17 0.77
N TRP A 263 -0.51 -14.20 -0.55
CA TRP A 263 -0.19 -15.40 -1.34
C TRP A 263 1.28 -15.82 -1.18
N PHE A 264 2.21 -14.90 -1.44
CA PHE A 264 3.65 -15.22 -1.42
C PHE A 264 4.19 -15.47 -0.01
N ARG A 265 3.55 -14.95 1.03
CA ARG A 265 3.83 -15.36 2.41
C ARG A 265 3.56 -16.85 2.60
N GLY A 266 2.42 -17.36 2.14
CA GLY A 266 2.11 -18.79 2.22
C GLY A 266 3.12 -19.65 1.45
N VAL A 267 3.52 -19.21 0.25
CA VAL A 267 4.55 -19.89 -0.55
C VAL A 267 5.91 -19.90 0.19
N SER A 268 6.30 -18.78 0.79
CA SER A 268 7.53 -18.69 1.59
C SER A 268 7.50 -19.62 2.81
N GLU A 269 6.37 -19.73 3.50
CA GLU A 269 6.19 -20.64 4.64
C GLU A 269 6.21 -22.11 4.23
N ALA A 270 5.74 -22.44 3.03
CA ALA A 270 5.82 -23.79 2.47
C ALA A 270 7.25 -24.14 2.04
N ALA A 271 7.96 -23.19 1.43
CA ALA A 271 9.34 -23.36 0.98
C ALA A 271 10.31 -23.75 2.11
N VAL A 272 10.13 -23.23 3.32
CA VAL A 272 10.95 -23.57 4.50
C VAL A 272 10.77 -25.03 4.93
N ARG A 273 9.64 -25.66 4.59
CA ARG A 273 9.32 -27.05 4.99
C ARG A 273 9.80 -28.09 3.98
N VAL A 274 10.35 -27.65 2.86
CA VAL A 274 10.90 -28.52 1.83
C VAL A 274 12.14 -29.23 2.38
N CYS A 275 12.13 -30.57 2.34
CA CYS A 275 13.29 -31.37 2.73
C CYS A 275 13.44 -32.61 1.84
N ARG A 276 14.69 -33.05 1.66
CA ARG A 276 15.05 -34.18 0.80
C ARG A 276 14.42 -35.48 1.27
N GLU A 277 14.35 -35.67 2.58
CA GLU A 277 13.81 -36.89 3.20
C GLU A 277 12.35 -37.08 2.83
N GLN A 278 11.56 -36.00 2.84
CA GLN A 278 10.14 -36.05 2.47
C GLN A 278 9.98 -36.33 0.97
N ASP A 279 10.72 -35.65 0.10
CA ASP A 279 10.69 -35.90 -1.34
C ASP A 279 11.05 -37.34 -1.70
N LEU A 280 12.00 -37.95 -0.97
CA LEU A 280 12.36 -39.36 -1.14
C LEU A 280 11.23 -40.30 -0.75
N LEU A 281 10.53 -40.01 0.35
CA LEU A 281 9.37 -40.83 0.78
C LEU A 281 8.25 -40.78 -0.25
N LEU A 282 7.96 -39.60 -0.79
CA LEU A 282 7.00 -39.38 -1.87
C LEU A 282 7.40 -40.20 -3.12
N PHE A 283 8.68 -40.11 -3.53
CA PHE A 283 9.19 -40.90 -4.65
C PHE A 283 9.06 -42.42 -4.44
N LEU A 284 9.44 -42.93 -3.25
CA LEU A 284 9.39 -44.37 -2.94
C LEU A 284 7.95 -44.89 -2.83
N GLN A 285 7.01 -44.05 -2.41
CA GLN A 285 5.57 -44.36 -2.41
C GLN A 285 5.05 -44.58 -3.83
N ASP A 286 5.50 -43.76 -4.79
CA ASP A 286 5.07 -43.86 -6.19
C ASP A 286 5.76 -44.99 -6.97
N HIS A 287 6.86 -45.52 -6.45
CA HIS A 287 7.68 -46.53 -7.13
C HIS A 287 7.88 -47.77 -6.25
N ALA A 288 6.82 -48.57 -6.09
CA ALA A 288 6.82 -49.79 -5.27
C ALA A 288 7.91 -50.81 -5.62
N ALA A 289 8.47 -50.77 -6.84
CA ALA A 289 9.59 -51.60 -7.26
C ALA A 289 10.88 -51.34 -6.45
N PHE A 290 11.04 -50.16 -5.85
CA PHE A 290 12.19 -49.83 -4.99
C PHE A 290 11.97 -50.19 -3.52
N THR A 291 10.76 -50.59 -3.12
CA THR A 291 10.42 -50.95 -1.73
C THR A 291 10.13 -52.43 -1.55
N LEU A 292 9.69 -53.13 -2.60
CA LEU A 292 9.45 -54.57 -2.54
C LEU A 292 10.70 -55.36 -2.96
N ALA A 293 11.27 -56.13 -2.04
CA ALA A 293 12.34 -57.08 -2.36
C ALA A 293 11.75 -58.30 -3.10
N PRO A 294 12.19 -58.61 -4.34
CA PRO A 294 11.72 -59.81 -5.03
C PRO A 294 12.28 -61.07 -4.35
N GLU A 295 11.41 -61.89 -3.77
CA GLU A 295 11.78 -63.19 -3.21
C GLU A 295 12.18 -64.17 -4.32
N GLN A 296 13.45 -64.60 -4.32
CA GLN A 296 13.90 -65.70 -5.17
C GLN A 296 13.54 -67.03 -4.49
N ARG A 297 12.61 -67.78 -5.10
CA ARG A 297 12.20 -69.10 -4.60
C ARG A 297 12.95 -70.20 -5.33
N PHE A 298 13.24 -71.29 -4.62
CA PHE A 298 13.85 -72.48 -5.19
C PHE A 298 12.93 -73.08 -6.26
N GLN A 299 13.38 -73.18 -7.52
CA GLN A 299 12.61 -73.71 -8.64
C GLN A 299 13.20 -75.05 -9.09
N LEU A 300 12.49 -76.15 -8.80
CA LEU A 300 12.76 -77.46 -9.39
C LEU A 300 11.69 -77.77 -10.45
N ALA A 301 12.11 -78.05 -11.67
CA ALA A 301 11.21 -78.64 -12.65
C ALA A 301 11.01 -80.13 -12.30
N GLY A 302 9.87 -80.47 -11.70
CA GLY A 302 9.39 -81.86 -11.59
C GLY A 302 9.63 -82.61 -10.27
N ILE A 303 9.99 -81.95 -9.16
CA ILE A 303 10.09 -82.59 -7.84
C ILE A 303 9.38 -81.70 -6.80
N HIS A 304 8.38 -82.24 -6.10
CA HIS A 304 7.49 -81.48 -5.21
C HIS A 304 7.92 -81.41 -3.73
N GLU A 305 8.95 -82.14 -3.31
CA GLU A 305 9.49 -82.03 -1.94
C GLU A 305 11.02 -82.06 -1.99
N ALA A 306 11.63 -80.89 -1.85
CA ALA A 306 13.05 -80.77 -1.59
C ALA A 306 13.26 -80.58 -0.09
N SER A 307 13.76 -81.62 0.57
CA SER A 307 14.48 -81.46 1.83
C SER A 307 15.68 -80.56 1.52
N LEU A 308 15.71 -79.34 2.05
CA LEU A 308 16.60 -78.25 1.62
C LEU A 308 18.11 -78.56 1.72
N LEU A 309 18.50 -79.60 2.45
CA LEU A 309 19.85 -80.15 2.44
C LEU A 309 19.79 -81.68 2.57
N GLN A 310 20.46 -82.42 1.69
CA GLN A 310 20.65 -83.87 1.81
C GLN A 310 22.08 -84.15 2.32
N PRO A 311 22.28 -84.47 3.61
CA PRO A 311 23.59 -84.81 4.13
C PRO A 311 23.93 -86.27 3.76
N GLU A 312 24.52 -86.48 2.59
CA GLU A 312 25.01 -87.80 2.14
C GLU A 312 26.10 -88.36 3.09
N ASP A 313 26.91 -87.49 3.71
CA ASP A 313 28.08 -87.85 4.54
C ASP A 313 27.91 -87.57 6.05
N GLY A 314 26.69 -87.65 6.59
CA GLY A 314 26.45 -87.40 8.02
C GLY A 314 26.72 -85.96 8.49
N GLY A 315 26.81 -85.00 7.56
CA GLY A 315 26.92 -83.56 7.84
C GLY A 315 28.34 -82.97 7.78
N ALA A 316 29.39 -83.78 7.62
CA ALA A 316 30.79 -83.30 7.61
C ALA A 316 31.08 -82.30 6.46
N SER A 317 30.46 -82.50 5.30
CA SER A 317 30.57 -81.59 4.15
C SER A 317 29.90 -80.23 4.42
N LEU A 318 28.72 -80.25 5.07
CA LEU A 318 28.00 -79.04 5.48
C LEU A 318 28.74 -78.28 6.58
N GLU A 319 29.35 -78.98 7.53
CA GLU A 319 30.19 -78.38 8.57
C GLU A 319 31.43 -77.68 7.98
N LYS A 320 32.08 -78.28 6.99
CA LYS A 320 33.22 -77.66 6.29
C LYS A 320 32.80 -76.39 5.53
N GLU A 321 31.61 -76.40 4.92
CA GLU A 321 31.04 -75.25 4.23
C GLU A 321 30.60 -74.15 5.22
N ALA A 322 30.00 -74.52 6.36
CA ALA A 322 29.68 -73.59 7.44
C ALA A 322 30.94 -72.89 7.97
N ARG A 323 32.02 -73.63 8.26
CA ARG A 323 33.30 -73.04 8.68
C ARG A 323 33.87 -72.08 7.63
N ARG A 324 33.68 -72.34 6.33
CA ARG A 324 34.10 -71.44 5.24
C ARG A 324 33.30 -70.13 5.26
N TRP A 325 31.99 -70.19 5.45
CA TRP A 325 31.14 -69.00 5.57
C TRP A 325 31.46 -68.20 6.83
N ALA A 326 31.65 -68.86 7.99
CA ALA A 326 32.04 -68.19 9.24
C ALA A 326 33.40 -67.49 9.14
N THR A 327 34.39 -68.14 8.52
CA THR A 327 35.70 -67.54 8.25
C THR A 327 35.60 -66.33 7.31
N ARG A 328 34.67 -66.38 6.34
CA ARG A 328 34.40 -65.24 5.44
C ARG A 328 33.77 -64.07 6.19
N VAL A 329 32.77 -64.31 7.04
CA VAL A 329 32.11 -63.28 7.87
C VAL A 329 33.13 -62.55 8.75
N THR A 330 33.98 -63.30 9.46
CA THR A 330 34.98 -62.73 10.37
C THR A 330 36.05 -61.93 9.63
N ARG A 331 36.54 -62.43 8.48
CA ARG A 331 37.50 -61.71 7.64
C ARG A 331 36.91 -60.42 7.07
N ASP A 332 35.71 -60.49 6.50
CA ASP A 332 35.07 -59.35 5.85
C ASP A 332 34.65 -58.29 6.90
N GLY A 333 34.26 -58.70 8.11
CA GLY A 333 34.03 -57.81 9.25
C GLY A 333 35.29 -57.06 9.70
N LYS A 334 36.47 -57.72 9.73
CA LYS A 334 37.75 -57.06 10.01
C LYS A 334 38.14 -56.08 8.90
N ASN A 335 37.91 -56.44 7.64
CA ASN A 335 38.15 -55.56 6.50
C ASN A 335 37.26 -54.31 6.56
N LYS A 336 35.98 -54.46 6.88
CA LYS A 336 35.06 -53.34 7.07
C LYS A 336 35.56 -52.37 8.16
N ALA A 337 35.85 -52.88 9.35
CA ALA A 337 36.30 -52.05 10.47
C ALA A 337 37.59 -51.28 10.13
N HIS A 338 38.53 -51.93 9.42
CA HIS A 338 39.75 -51.27 8.96
C HIS A 338 39.46 -50.18 7.92
N SER A 339 38.62 -50.45 6.91
CA SER A 339 38.27 -49.47 5.88
C SER A 339 37.48 -48.28 6.45
N GLU A 340 36.60 -48.50 7.44
CA GLU A 340 35.88 -47.43 8.15
C GLU A 340 36.84 -46.53 8.95
N GLU A 341 37.82 -47.12 9.64
CA GLU A 341 38.84 -46.37 10.37
C GLU A 341 39.68 -45.50 9.42
N VAL A 342 40.08 -46.03 8.27
CA VAL A 342 40.81 -45.27 7.24
C VAL A 342 39.96 -44.13 6.68
N LEU A 343 38.67 -44.39 6.41
CA LEU A 343 37.74 -43.37 5.91
C LEU A 343 37.55 -42.23 6.93
N GLN A 344 37.32 -42.55 8.21
CA GLN A 344 37.18 -41.54 9.27
C GLN A 344 38.44 -40.68 9.42
N ARG A 345 39.63 -41.29 9.30
CA ARG A 345 40.90 -40.57 9.35
C ARG A 345 41.04 -39.59 8.18
N LEU A 346 40.73 -40.05 6.95
CA LEU A 346 40.77 -39.20 5.75
C LEU A 346 39.74 -38.05 5.82
N GLU A 347 38.52 -38.31 6.26
CA GLU A 347 37.49 -37.27 6.41
C GLU A 347 37.83 -36.26 7.53
N ALA A 348 38.46 -36.72 8.62
CA ALA A 348 38.95 -35.83 9.68
C ALA A 348 40.15 -34.98 9.23
N GLU A 349 41.05 -35.54 8.44
CA GLU A 349 42.20 -34.83 7.86
C GLU A 349 41.74 -33.78 6.83
N ALA A 350 40.80 -34.12 5.96
CA ALA A 350 40.20 -33.21 4.98
C ALA A 350 39.41 -32.04 5.61
N ARG A 351 38.88 -32.21 6.84
CA ARG A 351 38.23 -31.13 7.59
C ARG A 351 39.21 -30.22 8.32
N ARG A 352 40.39 -30.73 8.68
CA ARG A 352 41.42 -29.99 9.43
C ARG A 352 42.38 -29.24 8.54
N GLN A 353 42.75 -29.84 7.41
CA GLN A 353 43.59 -29.22 6.38
C GLN A 353 42.65 -28.85 5.24
N GLN A 354 42.53 -27.56 4.90
CA GLN A 354 41.81 -27.15 3.69
C GLN A 354 42.54 -27.74 2.49
N VAL A 355 42.10 -28.90 2.03
CA VAL A 355 42.76 -29.66 0.96
C VAL A 355 42.83 -28.78 -0.29
N PRO A 356 44.01 -28.58 -0.90
CA PRO A 356 44.14 -27.84 -2.15
C PRO A 356 43.20 -28.42 -3.22
N GLU A 357 42.56 -27.56 -4.01
CA GLU A 357 41.57 -27.95 -5.04
C GLU A 357 42.10 -29.00 -6.05
N ALA A 358 43.42 -29.02 -6.27
CA ALA A 358 44.11 -30.01 -7.10
C ALA A 358 44.16 -31.44 -6.50
N GLU A 359 44.15 -31.57 -5.18
CA GLU A 359 44.19 -32.84 -4.45
C GLU A 359 42.80 -33.29 -3.99
N ALA A 360 41.83 -32.37 -3.91
CA ALA A 360 40.45 -32.66 -3.52
C ALA A 360 39.82 -33.76 -4.39
N ALA A 361 40.01 -33.71 -5.72
CA ALA A 361 39.50 -34.73 -6.63
C ALA A 361 40.17 -36.11 -6.44
N ALA A 362 41.41 -36.17 -5.96
CA ALA A 362 42.10 -37.43 -5.66
C ALA A 362 41.60 -38.02 -4.33
N VAL A 363 41.43 -37.16 -3.31
CA VAL A 363 40.86 -37.54 -2.01
C VAL A 363 39.41 -38.01 -2.17
N GLU A 364 38.60 -37.34 -2.98
CA GLU A 364 37.23 -37.76 -3.30
C GLU A 364 37.18 -39.16 -3.94
N ARG A 365 38.07 -39.44 -4.90
CA ARG A 365 38.17 -40.79 -5.50
C ARG A 365 38.57 -41.84 -4.46
N GLN A 366 39.54 -41.54 -3.61
CA GLN A 366 40.00 -42.46 -2.57
C GLN A 366 38.90 -42.72 -1.52
N VAL A 367 38.13 -41.69 -1.16
CA VAL A 367 36.95 -41.80 -0.29
C VAL A 367 35.89 -42.69 -0.95
N GLU A 368 35.64 -42.54 -2.25
CA GLU A 368 34.67 -43.35 -2.97
C GLU A 368 35.11 -44.82 -3.10
N GLU A 369 36.39 -45.07 -3.37
CA GLU A 369 36.97 -46.42 -3.38
C GLU A 369 36.87 -47.12 -2.02
N LEU A 370 37.10 -46.39 -0.92
CA LEU A 370 36.92 -46.91 0.43
C LEU A 370 35.45 -47.18 0.76
N ARG A 371 34.54 -46.29 0.37
CA ARG A 371 33.09 -46.50 0.52
C ARG A 371 32.62 -47.73 -0.25
N GLU A 372 33.11 -47.94 -1.46
CA GLU A 372 32.80 -49.13 -2.26
C GLU A 372 33.40 -50.41 -1.65
N THR A 373 34.57 -50.31 -1.02
CA THR A 373 35.20 -51.43 -0.29
C THR A 373 34.39 -51.78 0.96
N ILE A 374 33.94 -50.79 1.73
CA ILE A 374 33.04 -50.96 2.89
C ILE A 374 31.74 -51.61 2.43
N ARG A 375 31.10 -51.10 1.37
CA ARG A 375 29.87 -51.67 0.81
C ARG A 375 30.04 -53.15 0.44
N LYS A 376 31.14 -53.52 -0.23
CA LYS A 376 31.44 -54.92 -0.57
C LYS A 376 31.67 -55.78 0.68
N ALA A 377 32.36 -55.24 1.68
CA ALA A 377 32.62 -55.90 2.96
C ALA A 377 31.37 -55.99 3.87
N GLU A 378 30.32 -55.23 3.59
CA GLU A 378 29.00 -55.36 4.24
C GLU A 378 28.13 -56.43 3.57
N VAL A 379 28.13 -56.49 2.23
CA VAL A 379 27.33 -57.46 1.48
C VAL A 379 27.84 -58.89 1.67
N GLY A 380 29.17 -59.09 1.71
CA GLY A 380 29.80 -60.40 1.87
C GLY A 380 29.34 -61.19 3.12
N PRO A 381 29.39 -60.58 4.32
CA PRO A 381 28.85 -61.15 5.56
C PRO A 381 27.36 -61.45 5.52
N GLU A 382 26.52 -60.59 4.93
CA GLU A 382 25.07 -60.83 4.85
C GLU A 382 24.76 -62.06 3.98
N CYS A 383 25.42 -62.19 2.82
CA CYS A 383 25.31 -63.39 1.99
C CYS A 383 25.83 -64.65 2.70
N ALA A 384 26.93 -64.52 3.45
CA ALA A 384 27.53 -65.63 4.20
C ALA A 384 26.68 -66.06 5.40
N ARG A 385 26.05 -65.10 6.10
CA ARG A 385 25.09 -65.35 7.19
C ARG A 385 23.86 -66.09 6.66
N GLY A 386 23.29 -65.67 5.54
CA GLY A 386 22.18 -66.41 4.91
C GLY A 386 22.54 -67.86 4.55
N GLY A 387 23.77 -68.11 4.07
CA GLY A 387 24.27 -69.46 3.84
C GLY A 387 24.46 -70.28 5.12
N LEU A 388 24.98 -69.66 6.19
CA LEU A 388 25.12 -70.28 7.51
C LEU A 388 23.79 -70.68 8.13
N GLU A 389 22.77 -69.81 8.02
CA GLU A 389 21.42 -70.06 8.55
C GLU A 389 20.79 -71.31 7.94
N VAL A 390 21.06 -71.60 6.66
CA VAL A 390 20.56 -72.80 5.97
C VAL A 390 21.36 -74.04 6.37
N CYS A 391 22.67 -73.93 6.64
CA CYS A 391 23.53 -75.05 7.01
C CYS A 391 23.28 -75.60 8.43
N HIS A 392 22.51 -74.90 9.28
CA HIS A 392 22.25 -75.35 10.64
C HIS A 392 21.29 -76.57 10.67
N PRO A 393 21.67 -77.71 11.28
CA PRO A 393 20.96 -79.00 11.14
C PRO A 393 19.58 -79.09 11.81
N ARG A 394 19.09 -77.99 12.42
CA ARG A 394 17.69 -77.80 12.82
C ARG A 394 17.33 -76.36 12.51
N GLY A 395 16.36 -76.13 11.63
CA GLY A 395 15.87 -74.80 11.25
C GLY A 395 15.26 -74.02 12.43
N GLY A 396 16.12 -73.48 13.29
CA GLY A 396 15.80 -72.61 14.40
C GLY A 396 16.92 -71.60 14.58
N ARG A 397 16.55 -70.36 14.91
CA ARG A 397 17.46 -69.24 15.22
C ARG A 397 18.33 -69.57 16.44
N GLY A 398 19.35 -70.39 16.23
CA GLY A 398 20.38 -70.75 17.20
C GLY A 398 21.68 -70.02 16.87
N ASP A 399 22.38 -69.62 17.92
CA ASP A 399 23.44 -68.62 17.97
C ASP A 399 24.53 -68.76 16.89
N VAL A 400 24.65 -67.74 16.03
CA VAL A 400 25.71 -67.60 15.02
C VAL A 400 27.09 -67.50 15.68
N GLU A 401 27.16 -67.20 16.98
CA GLU A 401 28.41 -67.09 17.74
C GLU A 401 29.07 -68.44 18.09
N SER A 402 28.42 -69.57 17.86
CA SER A 402 28.96 -70.90 18.21
C SER A 402 29.97 -71.48 17.19
N TRP A 403 30.21 -70.81 16.06
CA TRP A 403 31.06 -71.27 14.95
C TRP A 403 32.24 -70.37 14.61
#